data_AF-A0ABC8X4K6-F1
#
_entry.id   AF-A0ABC8X4K6-F1
#
_cell.length_a   1.000
_cell.length_b   1.000
_cell.length_c   1.000
_cell.angle_alpha   90.00
_cell.angle_beta   90.00
_cell.angle_gamma   90.00
#
_symmetry.space_group_name_H-M   'P 1'
#
loop_
_entity.id
_entity.type
_entity.pdbx_description
1 polymer ?
#
loop_
_entity_poly.entity_id
_entity_poly.type
_entity_poly.pdbx_seq_one_letter_code
_entity_poly.pdbx_strand_id
1 'polypeptide(L)'
;MDDSSALVVSSAGDARPPQPQHPLSQIAASATHRLLLKQWVKEEDLLARRVALREARLDGARKEIAFLYCAFFAFHAASILLLFLSSSATATITAAACRRSWIPCLVSLLSSLAMLWALRYKSDTEAVLERLLAREREDALLLGRCVSELKRKGLEFDLLKEVDALRRAKSLRVEAKGGADKARRWQARDLAVFALFAAACGVLVLTRFLLCN
;
A
#
# COMPACT_ATOMS: atom_id res chain seq x y z
N MET A 1 16.31 -36.71 88.22
CA MET A 1 16.77 -35.40 87.74
C MET A 1 18.18 -35.63 87.26
N ASP A 2 18.34 -35.86 85.97
CA ASP A 2 19.59 -35.72 85.24
C ASP A 2 19.26 -35.76 83.74
N ASP A 3 19.99 -34.91 83.02
CA ASP A 3 19.63 -34.29 81.75
C ASP A 3 19.68 -35.24 80.54
N SER A 4 18.66 -35.12 79.68
CA SER A 4 18.64 -35.68 78.34
C SER A 4 18.90 -34.53 77.35
N SER A 5 20.15 -34.42 76.90
CA SER A 5 20.60 -33.48 75.88
C SER A 5 20.93 -34.20 74.57
N ALA A 6 20.73 -33.46 73.46
CA ALA A 6 21.13 -33.75 72.06
C ALA A 6 20.15 -34.67 71.29
N LEU A 7 19.66 -34.38 70.08
CA LEU A 7 20.04 -33.44 69.03
C LEU A 7 18.76 -33.09 68.23
N VAL A 8 18.35 -31.82 68.23
CA VAL A 8 17.40 -31.33 67.23
C VAL A 8 18.22 -30.95 66.00
N VAL A 9 18.19 -31.83 64.98
CA VAL A 9 18.67 -31.51 63.64
C VAL A 9 17.78 -30.40 63.09
N SER A 10 18.28 -29.18 63.14
CA SER A 10 17.69 -28.05 62.42
C SER A 10 17.93 -28.26 60.94
N SER A 11 16.94 -28.85 60.26
CA SER A 11 16.83 -28.85 58.81
C SER A 11 16.64 -27.40 58.36
N ALA A 12 17.75 -26.69 58.18
CA ALA A 12 17.80 -25.46 57.42
C ALA A 12 17.31 -25.80 56.00
N GLY A 13 16.03 -25.50 55.74
CA GLY A 13 15.47 -25.53 54.40
C GLY A 13 16.32 -24.63 53.53
N ASP A 14 17.02 -25.25 52.59
CA ASP A 14 17.77 -24.61 51.54
C ASP A 14 16.79 -23.82 50.67
N ALA A 15 16.49 -22.58 51.11
CA ALA A 15 15.70 -21.62 50.36
C ALA A 15 16.57 -21.12 49.22
N ARG A 16 16.67 -21.94 48.18
CA ARG A 16 17.22 -21.56 46.88
C ARG A 16 16.52 -20.26 46.47
N PRO A 17 17.25 -19.17 46.17
CA PRO A 17 16.61 -17.93 45.70
C PRO A 17 15.75 -18.30 44.48
N PRO A 18 14.50 -17.82 44.39
CA PRO A 18 13.62 -18.17 43.28
C PRO A 18 14.35 -17.83 42.00
N GLN A 19 14.72 -18.87 41.23
CA GLN A 19 15.27 -18.63 39.91
C GLN A 19 14.25 -17.78 39.14
N PRO A 20 14.67 -16.71 38.45
CA PRO A 20 13.76 -15.92 37.65
C PRO A 20 13.11 -16.87 36.65
N GLN A 21 11.83 -17.20 36.91
CA GLN A 21 11.09 -18.10 36.05
C GLN A 21 11.05 -17.47 34.66
N HIS A 22 11.38 -18.25 33.64
CA HIS A 22 11.42 -17.75 32.27
C HIS A 22 10.07 -17.09 31.93
N PRO A 23 10.03 -15.91 31.30
CA PRO A 23 8.78 -15.17 31.07
C PRO A 23 7.73 -15.99 30.32
N LEU A 24 8.13 -16.91 29.42
CA LEU A 24 7.21 -17.86 28.79
C LEU A 24 6.60 -18.89 29.76
N SER A 25 7.32 -19.34 30.79
CA SER A 25 6.76 -20.23 31.81
C SER A 25 5.80 -19.48 32.74
N GLN A 26 6.05 -18.19 32.99
CA GLN A 26 5.13 -17.32 33.70
C GLN A 26 3.83 -17.06 32.92
N ILE A 27 3.93 -16.86 31.59
CA ILE A 27 2.76 -16.77 30.71
C ILE A 27 1.99 -18.09 30.67
N ALA A 28 2.69 -19.23 30.68
CA ALA A 28 2.04 -20.54 30.72
C ALA A 28 1.23 -20.76 32.02
N ALA A 29 1.67 -20.17 33.13
CA ALA A 29 0.96 -20.20 34.41
C ALA A 29 -0.30 -19.31 34.44
N SER A 30 -0.39 -18.29 33.60
CA SER A 30 -1.57 -17.42 33.48
C SER A 30 -2.43 -17.78 32.27
N ALA A 31 -3.64 -18.28 32.52
CA ALA A 31 -4.59 -18.65 31.47
C ALA A 31 -4.93 -17.48 30.52
N THR A 32 -5.01 -16.25 31.04
CA THR A 32 -5.36 -15.05 30.28
C THR A 32 -4.25 -14.62 29.32
N HIS A 33 -3.00 -14.53 29.80
CA HIS A 33 -1.85 -14.14 28.97
C HIS A 33 -1.55 -15.20 27.90
N ARG A 34 -1.74 -16.48 28.21
CA ARG A 34 -1.61 -17.58 27.24
C ARG A 34 -2.64 -17.50 26.13
N LEU A 35 -3.90 -17.18 26.44
CA LEU A 35 -4.97 -17.02 25.45
C LEU A 35 -4.74 -15.78 24.58
N LEU A 36 -4.36 -14.65 25.19
CA LEU A 36 -4.01 -13.43 24.47
C LEU A 36 -2.86 -13.65 23.49
N LEU A 37 -1.79 -14.31 23.93
CA LEU A 37 -0.65 -14.61 23.05
C LEU A 37 -1.06 -15.48 21.86
N LYS A 38 -1.86 -16.53 22.08
CA LYS A 38 -2.38 -17.38 20.99
C LYS A 38 -3.26 -16.59 20.02
N GLN A 39 -4.13 -15.74 20.56
CA GLN A 39 -5.03 -14.92 19.75
C GLN A 39 -4.26 -13.89 18.92
N TRP A 40 -3.26 -13.22 19.50
CA TRP A 40 -2.47 -12.22 18.81
C TRP A 40 -1.54 -12.82 17.76
N VAL A 41 -0.94 -13.98 18.02
CA VAL A 41 -0.17 -14.71 17.00
C VAL A 41 -1.07 -15.09 15.82
N LYS A 42 -2.30 -15.55 16.09
CA LYS A 42 -3.27 -15.84 15.02
C LYS A 42 -3.69 -14.58 14.26
N GLU A 43 -3.94 -13.46 14.95
CA GLU A 43 -4.26 -12.19 14.30
C GLU A 43 -3.08 -11.64 13.48
N GLU A 44 -1.84 -11.86 13.92
CA GLU A 44 -0.63 -11.52 13.17
C GLU A 44 -0.59 -12.26 11.84
N ASP A 45 -0.83 -13.57 11.84
CA ASP A 45 -0.91 -14.37 10.60
C ASP A 45 -2.04 -13.89 9.67
N LEU A 46 -3.22 -13.58 10.23
CA LEU A 46 -4.36 -13.06 9.46
C LEU A 46 -4.07 -11.68 8.86
N LEU A 47 -3.43 -10.79 9.62
CA LEU A 47 -3.01 -9.48 9.13
C LEU A 47 -1.94 -9.60 8.06
N ALA A 48 -0.94 -10.46 8.23
CA ALA A 48 0.10 -10.71 7.24
C ALA A 48 -0.51 -11.17 5.91
N ARG A 49 -1.48 -12.09 5.95
CA ARG A 49 -2.21 -12.54 4.76
C ARG A 49 -3.03 -11.41 4.11
N ARG A 50 -3.70 -10.55 4.88
CA ARG A 50 -4.43 -9.38 4.37
C ARG A 50 -3.51 -8.39 3.68
N VAL A 51 -2.37 -8.09 4.31
CA VAL A 51 -1.31 -7.22 3.76
C VAL A 51 -0.81 -7.77 2.43
N ALA A 52 -0.44 -9.06 2.37
CA ALA A 52 0.03 -9.69 1.14
C ALA A 52 -1.02 -9.64 0.01
N LEU A 53 -2.29 -9.88 0.32
CA LEU A 53 -3.38 -9.78 -0.66
C LEU A 53 -3.54 -8.34 -1.18
N ARG A 54 -3.43 -7.34 -0.30
CA ARG A 54 -3.54 -5.93 -0.69
C ARG A 54 -2.34 -5.46 -1.50
N GLU A 55 -1.15 -5.93 -1.18
CA GLU A 55 0.06 -5.71 -2.00
C GLU A 55 -0.14 -6.24 -3.40
N ALA A 56 -0.59 -7.49 -3.55
CA ALA A 56 -0.86 -8.06 -4.86
C ALA A 56 -1.91 -7.27 -5.65
N ARG A 57 -2.96 -6.76 -4.99
CA ARG A 57 -3.98 -5.90 -5.64
C ARG A 57 -3.41 -4.56 -6.09
N LEU A 58 -2.53 -3.97 -5.28
CA LEU A 58 -1.89 -2.70 -5.57
C LEU A 58 -0.89 -2.84 -6.73
N ASP A 59 -0.13 -3.94 -6.76
CA ASP A 59 0.74 -4.27 -7.89
C ASP A 59 -0.08 -4.54 -9.17
N GLY A 60 -1.26 -5.15 -9.05
CA GLY A 60 -2.22 -5.28 -10.14
C GLY A 60 -2.66 -3.92 -10.69
N ALA A 61 -3.10 -3.01 -9.82
CA ALA A 61 -3.48 -1.65 -10.21
C ALA A 61 -2.34 -0.90 -10.90
N ARG A 62 -1.09 -1.02 -10.40
CA ARG A 62 0.09 -0.43 -11.04
C ARG A 62 0.34 -0.96 -12.44
N LYS A 63 0.19 -2.27 -12.65
CA LYS A 63 0.30 -2.89 -13.98
C LYS A 63 -0.77 -2.38 -14.93
N GLU A 64 -2.01 -2.25 -14.47
CA GLU A 64 -3.11 -1.69 -15.28
C GLU A 64 -2.85 -0.22 -15.64
N ILE A 65 -2.33 0.57 -14.71
CA ILE A 65 -1.92 1.97 -14.95
C ILE A 65 -0.82 2.01 -16.03
N ALA A 66 0.22 1.19 -15.89
CA ALA A 66 1.29 1.09 -16.88
C ALA A 66 0.76 0.66 -18.26
N PHE A 67 -0.17 -0.30 -18.28
CA PHE A 67 -0.84 -0.73 -19.50
C PHE A 67 -1.62 0.41 -20.16
N LEU A 68 -2.35 1.23 -19.38
CA LEU A 68 -3.07 2.40 -19.92
C LEU A 68 -2.12 3.43 -20.55
N TYR A 69 -0.95 3.68 -19.96
CA TYR A 69 0.08 4.52 -20.59
C TYR A 69 0.54 3.92 -21.93
N CYS A 70 0.89 2.63 -21.95
CA CYS A 70 1.32 1.96 -23.17
C CYS A 70 0.23 1.98 -24.25
N ALA A 71 -1.02 1.69 -23.87
CA ALA A 71 -2.16 1.71 -24.76
C ALA A 71 -2.42 3.10 -25.35
N PHE A 72 -2.27 4.16 -24.55
CA PHE A 72 -2.36 5.54 -25.04
C PHE A 72 -1.35 5.82 -26.15
N PHE A 73 -0.07 5.54 -25.91
CA PHE A 73 0.96 5.77 -26.92
C PHE A 73 0.81 4.86 -28.14
N ALA A 74 0.49 3.58 -27.94
CA ALA A 74 0.27 2.64 -29.04
C ALA A 74 -0.91 3.05 -29.92
N PHE A 75 -2.03 3.48 -29.33
CA PHE A 75 -3.19 3.99 -30.06
C PHE A 75 -2.84 5.20 -30.93
N HIS A 76 -2.15 6.19 -30.35
CA HIS A 76 -1.76 7.40 -31.07
C HIS A 76 -0.69 7.13 -32.14
N ALA A 77 0.28 6.26 -31.86
CA ALA A 77 1.28 5.86 -32.86
C ALA A 77 0.64 5.12 -34.03
N ALA A 78 -0.26 4.16 -33.76
CA ALA A 78 -0.98 3.43 -34.79
C ALA A 78 -1.88 4.36 -35.61
N SER A 79 -2.59 5.29 -34.98
CA SER A 79 -3.46 6.23 -35.71
C SER A 79 -2.67 7.16 -36.62
N ILE A 80 -1.57 7.74 -36.14
CA ILE A 80 -0.68 8.58 -36.97
C ILE A 80 -0.08 7.76 -38.12
N LEU A 81 0.42 6.56 -37.84
CA LEU A 81 1.02 5.69 -38.87
C LEU A 81 0.01 5.34 -39.96
N LEU A 82 -1.22 4.95 -39.57
CA LEU A 82 -2.29 4.65 -40.52
C LEU A 82 -2.66 5.87 -41.38
N LEU A 83 -2.75 7.05 -40.77
CA LEU A 83 -3.03 8.29 -41.49
C LEU A 83 -1.90 8.66 -42.46
N PHE A 84 -0.65 8.49 -42.05
CA PHE A 84 0.53 8.75 -42.87
C PHE A 84 0.58 7.80 -44.09
N LEU A 85 0.37 6.50 -43.87
CA LEU A 85 0.31 5.51 -44.97
C LEU A 85 -0.83 5.82 -45.94
N SER A 86 -2.00 6.18 -45.41
CA SER A 86 -3.18 6.50 -46.24
C SER A 86 -2.98 7.76 -47.08
N SER A 87 -2.36 8.81 -46.49
CA SER A 87 -2.03 10.06 -47.18
C SER A 87 -0.99 9.83 -48.29
N SER A 88 0.05 9.05 -47.99
CA SER A 88 1.12 8.73 -48.94
C SER A 88 0.63 7.92 -50.15
N ALA A 89 -0.36 7.04 -49.97
CA ALA A 89 -0.92 6.23 -51.06
C ALA A 89 -1.89 7.01 -51.98
N THR A 90 -2.39 8.17 -51.54
CA THR A 90 -3.53 8.86 -52.17
C THR A 90 -3.19 10.32 -52.49
N ALA A 91 -2.21 10.54 -53.37
CA ALA A 91 -1.64 11.86 -53.68
C ALA A 91 -2.62 12.89 -54.29
N THR A 92 -3.86 12.51 -54.65
CA THR A 92 -4.82 13.36 -55.39
C THR A 92 -6.07 13.79 -54.61
N ILE A 93 -6.25 13.40 -53.33
CA ILE A 93 -7.49 13.65 -52.55
C ILE A 93 -7.26 14.55 -51.30
N THR A 94 -6.32 15.50 -51.37
CA THR A 94 -5.93 16.33 -50.21
C THR A 94 -7.05 17.26 -49.72
N ALA A 95 -7.81 17.90 -50.61
CA ALA A 95 -8.86 18.85 -50.21
C ALA A 95 -10.06 18.19 -49.51
N ALA A 96 -10.47 16.99 -49.95
CA ALA A 96 -11.56 16.26 -49.31
C ALA A 96 -11.12 15.59 -48.00
N ALA A 97 -9.88 15.09 -47.93
CA ALA A 97 -9.27 14.56 -46.72
C ALA A 97 -9.15 15.66 -45.64
N CYS A 98 -8.67 16.85 -46.01
CA CYS A 98 -8.60 17.99 -45.10
C CYS A 98 -9.98 18.42 -44.60
N ARG A 99 -11.01 18.49 -45.46
CA ARG A 99 -12.39 18.80 -45.01
C ARG A 99 -12.94 17.77 -44.03
N ARG A 100 -12.57 16.50 -44.18
CA ARG A 100 -13.04 15.38 -43.34
C ARG A 100 -12.12 15.05 -42.16
N SER A 101 -11.03 15.78 -41.99
CA SER A 101 -10.06 15.59 -40.91
C SER A 101 -10.66 15.75 -39.51
N TRP A 102 -11.88 16.29 -39.37
CA TRP A 102 -12.55 16.38 -38.08
C TRP A 102 -12.90 14.99 -37.52
N ILE A 103 -13.08 13.98 -38.38
CA ILE A 103 -13.38 12.61 -37.96
C ILE A 103 -12.21 12.00 -37.17
N PRO A 104 -10.98 11.88 -37.73
CA PRO A 104 -9.85 11.36 -36.96
C PRO A 104 -9.51 12.25 -35.75
N CYS A 105 -9.69 13.58 -35.84
CA CYS A 105 -9.51 14.46 -34.69
C CYS A 105 -10.52 14.15 -33.57
N LEU A 106 -11.81 13.99 -33.88
CA LEU A 106 -12.85 13.71 -32.89
C LEU A 106 -12.66 12.33 -32.26
N VAL A 107 -12.37 11.31 -33.06
CA VAL A 107 -12.06 9.96 -32.56
C VAL A 107 -10.84 10.01 -31.65
N SER A 108 -9.75 10.64 -32.09
CA SER A 108 -8.55 10.79 -31.27
C SER A 108 -8.85 11.51 -29.95
N LEU A 109 -9.60 12.62 -29.99
CA LEU A 109 -9.95 13.39 -28.80
C LEU A 109 -10.77 12.55 -27.79
N LEU A 110 -11.82 11.88 -28.26
CA LEU A 110 -12.69 11.06 -27.42
C LEU A 110 -11.93 9.87 -26.82
N SER A 111 -11.12 9.19 -27.62
CA SER A 111 -10.26 8.09 -27.15
C SER A 111 -9.24 8.57 -26.12
N SER A 112 -8.58 9.72 -26.33
CA SER A 112 -7.67 10.32 -25.35
C SER A 112 -8.39 10.65 -24.05
N LEU A 113 -9.56 11.31 -24.11
CA LEU A 113 -10.34 11.64 -22.92
C LEU A 113 -10.75 10.39 -22.13
N ALA A 114 -11.19 9.34 -22.81
CA ALA A 114 -11.54 8.08 -22.17
C ALA A 114 -10.34 7.43 -21.47
N MET A 115 -9.17 7.40 -22.11
CA MET A 115 -7.94 6.85 -21.52
C MET A 115 -7.43 7.70 -20.35
N LEU A 116 -7.47 9.03 -20.46
CA LEU A 116 -7.09 9.93 -19.36
C LEU A 116 -8.03 9.77 -18.16
N TRP A 117 -9.33 9.63 -18.40
CA TRP A 117 -10.31 9.39 -17.34
C TRP A 117 -10.07 8.04 -16.65
N ALA A 118 -9.84 6.98 -17.42
CA ALA A 118 -9.50 5.66 -16.87
C ALA A 118 -8.20 5.68 -16.06
N LEU A 119 -7.18 6.38 -16.55
CA LEU A 119 -5.91 6.56 -15.85
C LEU A 119 -6.09 7.31 -14.53
N ARG A 120 -6.84 8.41 -14.54
CA ARG A 120 -7.18 9.17 -13.32
C ARG A 120 -7.89 8.31 -12.30
N TYR A 121 -8.96 7.65 -12.74
CA TYR A 121 -9.72 6.74 -11.90
C TYR A 121 -8.81 5.66 -11.28
N LYS A 122 -8.01 4.95 -12.09
CA LYS A 122 -7.10 3.92 -11.60
C LYS A 122 -6.04 4.50 -10.64
N SER A 123 -5.47 5.67 -10.93
CA SER A 123 -4.49 6.33 -10.06
C SER A 123 -5.07 6.74 -8.69
N ASP A 124 -6.34 7.12 -8.65
CA ASP A 124 -7.05 7.41 -7.40
C ASP A 124 -7.34 6.14 -6.61
N THR A 125 -7.76 5.06 -7.29
CA THR A 125 -7.94 3.76 -6.64
C THR A 125 -6.63 3.22 -6.07
N GLU A 126 -5.51 3.36 -6.79
CA GLU A 126 -4.16 3.03 -6.30
C GLU A 126 -3.84 3.85 -5.04
N ALA A 127 -4.14 5.16 -5.04
CA ALA A 127 -3.95 6.03 -3.86
C ALA A 127 -4.68 5.51 -2.62
N VAL A 128 -5.93 5.08 -2.80
CA VAL A 128 -6.76 4.57 -1.71
C VAL A 128 -6.20 3.24 -1.22
N LEU A 129 -5.84 2.33 -2.13
CA LEU A 129 -5.21 1.05 -1.79
C LEU A 129 -3.89 1.25 -1.04
N GLU A 130 -3.03 2.17 -1.48
CA GLU A 130 -1.77 2.52 -0.83
C GLU A 130 -2.00 2.98 0.61
N ARG A 131 -2.99 3.86 0.84
CA ARG A 131 -3.33 4.35 2.19
C ARG A 131 -3.86 3.23 3.07
N LEU A 132 -4.71 2.36 2.53
CA LEU A 132 -5.27 1.22 3.27
C LEU A 132 -4.20 0.19 3.62
N LEU A 133 -3.27 -0.09 2.69
CA LEU A 133 -2.15 -0.98 2.91
C LEU A 133 -1.17 -0.41 3.94
N ALA A 134 -0.86 0.90 3.87
CA ALA A 134 0.00 1.55 4.85
C ALA A 134 -0.56 1.44 6.28
N ARG A 135 -1.88 1.67 6.44
CA ARG A 135 -2.56 1.50 7.73
C ARG A 135 -2.49 0.06 8.25
N GLU A 136 -2.77 -0.92 7.39
CA GLU A 136 -2.68 -2.33 7.79
C GLU A 136 -1.27 -2.79 8.12
N ARG A 137 -0.25 -2.31 7.37
CA ARG A 137 1.16 -2.59 7.69
C ARG A 137 1.55 -1.99 9.04
N GLU A 138 1.10 -0.77 9.33
CA GLU A 138 1.32 -0.15 10.64
C GLU A 138 0.63 -0.94 11.76
N ASP A 139 -0.62 -1.39 11.56
CA ASP A 139 -1.33 -2.23 12.53
C ASP A 139 -0.63 -3.58 12.75
N ALA A 140 -0.14 -4.22 11.69
CA ALA A 140 0.64 -5.45 11.78
C ALA A 140 1.95 -5.24 12.55
N LEU A 141 2.67 -4.14 12.31
CA LEU A 141 3.89 -3.79 13.04
C LEU A 141 3.62 -3.54 14.52
N LEU A 142 2.51 -2.86 14.85
CA LEU A 142 2.13 -2.60 16.24
C LEU A 142 1.75 -3.90 16.95
N LEU A 143 0.97 -4.77 16.30
CA LEU A 143 0.64 -6.07 16.87
C LEU A 143 1.88 -6.93 17.11
N GLY A 144 2.81 -6.99 16.15
CA GLY A 144 4.08 -7.70 16.31
C GLY A 144 4.92 -7.16 17.49
N ARG A 145 4.93 -5.83 17.70
CA ARG A 145 5.56 -5.22 18.88
C ARG A 145 4.87 -5.65 20.17
N CYS A 146 3.54 -5.57 20.26
CA CYS A 146 2.77 -6.03 21.42
C CYS A 146 3.03 -7.51 21.73
N VAL A 147 3.09 -8.38 20.71
CA VAL A 147 3.41 -9.80 20.87
C VAL A 147 4.84 -9.97 21.39
N SER A 148 5.81 -9.24 20.87
CA SER A 148 7.20 -9.30 21.33
C SER A 148 7.37 -8.79 22.77
N GLU A 149 6.67 -7.72 23.15
CA GLU A 149 6.69 -7.15 24.48
C GLU A 149 6.00 -8.06 25.49
N LEU A 150 4.86 -8.66 25.12
CA LEU A 150 4.18 -9.68 25.92
C LEU A 150 5.08 -10.89 26.17
N LYS A 151 5.77 -11.39 25.12
CA LYS A 151 6.73 -12.51 25.26
C LYS A 151 7.92 -12.16 26.16
N ARG A 152 8.34 -10.89 26.17
CA ARG A 152 9.47 -10.40 26.98
C ARG A 152 9.10 -10.16 28.45
N LYS A 153 7.98 -9.47 28.69
CA LYS A 153 7.54 -9.02 30.03
C LYS A 153 6.71 -10.06 30.78
N GLY A 154 6.06 -10.99 30.08
CA GLY A 154 5.26 -12.03 30.70
C GLY A 154 4.08 -11.48 31.51
N LEU A 155 4.08 -11.73 32.82
CA LEU A 155 3.02 -11.29 33.74
C LEU A 155 3.06 -9.80 34.07
N GLU A 156 4.17 -9.12 33.82
CA GLU A 156 4.32 -7.68 34.05
C GLU A 156 3.73 -6.83 32.91
N PHE A 157 3.21 -7.46 31.86
CA PHE A 157 2.63 -6.77 30.71
C PHE A 157 1.28 -6.14 31.06
N ASP A 158 1.25 -4.81 31.13
CA ASP A 158 0.01 -4.06 31.36
C ASP A 158 -0.66 -3.74 30.01
N LEU A 159 -1.72 -4.49 29.70
CA LEU A 159 -2.42 -4.41 28.43
C LEU A 159 -2.94 -3.00 28.13
N LEU A 160 -3.47 -2.30 29.13
CA LEU A 160 -4.06 -0.97 28.95
C LEU A 160 -2.96 0.06 28.72
N LYS A 161 -1.91 0.06 29.53
CA LYS A 161 -0.84 1.06 29.42
C LYS A 161 -0.02 0.91 28.14
N GLU A 162 0.35 -0.32 27.77
CA GLU A 162 1.25 -0.55 26.64
C GLU A 162 0.52 -0.37 25.30
N VAL A 163 -0.70 -0.89 25.19
CA VAL A 163 -1.52 -0.72 23.98
C VAL A 163 -1.95 0.74 23.80
N ASP A 164 -2.34 1.44 24.87
CA ASP A 164 -2.70 2.86 24.75
C ASP A 164 -1.50 3.75 24.43
N ALA A 165 -0.32 3.48 25.00
CA ALA A 165 0.90 4.22 24.66
C ALA A 165 1.23 4.06 23.16
N LEU A 166 1.14 2.84 22.64
CA LEU A 166 1.35 2.56 21.21
C LEU A 166 0.28 3.20 20.33
N ARG A 167 -0.99 3.19 20.76
CA ARG A 167 -2.09 3.83 20.04
C ARG A 167 -1.93 5.36 19.98
N ARG A 168 -1.50 6.01 21.06
CA ARG A 168 -1.18 7.46 21.06
C ARG A 168 0.04 7.78 20.21
N ALA A 169 1.08 6.94 20.26
CA ALA A 169 2.23 7.11 19.38
C ALA A 169 1.86 6.98 17.89
N LYS A 170 0.90 6.09 17.56
CA LYS A 170 0.34 5.97 16.21
C LYS A 170 -0.37 7.24 15.77
N SER A 171 -1.27 7.80 16.59
CA SER A 171 -2.06 8.98 16.20
C SER A 171 -1.18 10.18 15.82
N LEU A 172 -0.15 10.46 16.62
CA LEU A 172 0.79 11.56 16.35
C LEU A 172 1.57 11.38 15.05
N ARG A 173 2.00 10.15 14.74
CA ARG A 173 2.73 9.85 13.50
C ARG A 173 1.85 9.95 12.25
N VAL A 174 0.60 9.50 12.36
CA VAL A 174 -0.36 9.56 11.25
C VAL A 174 -0.66 11.01 10.86
N GLU A 175 -0.81 11.90 11.83
CA GLU A 175 -1.03 13.34 11.58
C GLU A 175 0.18 13.98 10.87
N ALA A 176 1.39 13.74 11.36
CA ALA A 176 2.61 14.29 10.78
C ALA A 176 2.90 13.76 9.35
N LYS A 177 2.72 12.46 9.13
CA LYS A 177 3.00 11.82 7.82
C LYS A 177 1.90 12.08 6.80
N GLY A 178 0.65 12.25 7.22
CA GLY A 178 -0.49 12.41 6.32
C GLY A 178 -0.47 13.69 5.49
N GLY A 179 0.04 14.79 6.03
CA GLY A 179 0.03 16.12 5.37
C GLY A 179 1.02 16.24 4.21
N ALA A 180 2.32 16.11 4.50
CA ALA A 180 3.39 16.33 3.52
C ALA A 180 3.34 15.32 2.35
N ASP A 181 3.06 14.08 2.68
CA ASP A 181 3.14 12.94 1.77
C ASP A 181 1.91 12.86 0.84
N LYS A 182 0.81 13.53 1.21
CA LYS A 182 -0.38 13.69 0.37
C LYS A 182 -0.18 14.79 -0.67
N ALA A 183 0.41 15.92 -0.30
CA ALA A 183 0.64 17.05 -1.20
C ALA A 183 1.58 16.68 -2.37
N ARG A 184 2.73 16.07 -2.07
CA ARG A 184 3.73 15.70 -3.09
C ARG A 184 3.21 14.70 -4.13
N ARG A 185 2.38 13.74 -3.71
CA ARG A 185 1.79 12.72 -4.60
C ARG A 185 0.72 13.28 -5.52
N TRP A 186 -0.05 14.27 -5.04
CA TRP A 186 -1.07 14.94 -5.86
C TRP A 186 -0.40 15.65 -7.04
N GLN A 187 0.65 16.43 -6.77
CA GLN A 187 1.41 17.16 -7.78
C GLN A 187 2.03 16.24 -8.86
N ALA A 188 2.59 15.09 -8.46
CA ALA A 188 3.22 14.16 -9.41
C ALA A 188 2.21 13.49 -10.37
N ARG A 189 1.03 13.10 -9.85
CA ARG A 189 -0.02 12.46 -10.66
C ARG A 189 -0.68 13.45 -11.60
N ASP A 190 -0.86 14.68 -11.14
CA ASP A 190 -1.39 15.76 -11.97
C ASP A 190 -0.48 16.05 -13.16
N LEU A 191 0.83 16.14 -12.92
CA LEU A 191 1.83 16.36 -13.97
C LEU A 191 1.75 15.31 -15.08
N ALA A 192 1.63 14.03 -14.73
CA ALA A 192 1.57 12.95 -15.72
C ALA A 192 0.34 13.06 -16.63
N VAL A 193 -0.83 13.39 -16.06
CA VAL A 193 -2.05 13.56 -16.87
C VAL A 193 -2.01 14.83 -17.72
N PHE A 194 -1.44 15.92 -17.22
CA PHE A 194 -1.21 17.11 -18.03
C PHE A 194 -0.27 16.84 -19.20
N ALA A 195 0.79 16.05 -18.99
CA ALA A 195 1.70 15.66 -20.07
C ALA A 195 1.00 14.82 -21.16
N LEU A 196 0.17 13.85 -20.77
CA LEU A 196 -0.63 13.07 -21.72
C LEU A 196 -1.67 13.92 -22.46
N PHE A 197 -2.30 14.87 -21.76
CA PHE A 197 -3.23 15.81 -22.39
C PHE A 197 -2.52 16.66 -23.44
N ALA A 198 -1.35 17.21 -23.11
CA ALA A 198 -0.53 17.96 -24.05
C ALA A 198 -0.11 17.10 -25.26
N ALA A 199 0.27 15.85 -25.03
CA ALA A 199 0.59 14.90 -26.11
C ALA A 199 -0.62 14.67 -27.01
N ALA A 200 -1.82 14.46 -26.45
CA ALA A 200 -3.06 14.32 -27.22
C ALA A 200 -3.34 15.57 -28.08
N CYS A 201 -3.17 16.77 -27.53
CA CYS A 201 -3.28 18.02 -28.30
C CYS A 201 -2.27 18.07 -29.46
N GLY A 202 -1.02 17.67 -29.22
CA GLY A 202 0.00 17.58 -30.25
C GLY A 202 -0.37 16.62 -31.38
N VAL A 203 -0.96 15.45 -31.05
CA VAL A 203 -1.46 14.49 -32.04
C VAL A 203 -2.57 15.09 -32.91
N LEU A 204 -3.45 15.91 -32.34
CA LEU A 204 -4.49 16.60 -33.12
C LEU A 204 -3.89 17.59 -34.13
N VAL A 205 -2.88 18.35 -33.72
CA VAL A 205 -2.15 19.28 -34.62
C VAL A 205 -1.45 18.49 -35.72
N LEU A 206 -0.77 17.39 -35.38
CA LEU A 206 -0.08 16.55 -36.35
C LEU A 206 -1.05 15.90 -37.34
N THR A 207 -2.20 15.40 -36.86
CA THR A 207 -3.26 14.83 -37.69
C THR A 207 -3.77 15.85 -38.72
N ARG A 208 -3.95 17.11 -38.30
CA ARG A 208 -4.32 18.22 -39.17
C ARG A 208 -3.25 18.50 -40.21
N PHE A 209 -1.99 18.57 -39.78
CA PHE A 209 -0.86 18.81 -40.66
C PHE A 209 -0.75 17.74 -41.76
N LEU A 210 -0.80 16.45 -41.40
CA LEU A 210 -0.69 15.32 -42.33
C LEU A 210 -1.83 15.20 -43.36
N LEU A 211 -3.01 15.76 -43.06
CA LEU A 211 -4.20 15.67 -43.92
C LEU A 211 -4.46 16.93 -44.75
N CYS A 212 -3.83 18.05 -44.39
CA CYS A 212 -4.09 19.36 -45.00
C CYS A 212 -2.86 19.98 -45.70
N ASN A 213 -1.66 19.45 -45.48
CA ASN A 213 -0.42 19.77 -46.19
C ASN A 213 0.19 18.49 -46.75
#